data_AF-A0A956F1V3-F1
#
_entry.id   AF-A0A956F1V3-F1
#
_cell.length_a   1.000
_cell.length_b   1.000
_cell.length_c   1.000
_cell.angle_alpha   90.00
_cell.angle_beta   90.00
_cell.angle_gamma   90.00
#
_symmetry.space_group_name_H-M   'P 1'
#
loop_
_entity.id
_entity.type
_entity.pdbx_description
1 polymer ?
#
loop_
_entity_poly.entity_id
_entity_poly.type
_entity_poly.pdbx_seq_one_letter_code
_entity_poly.pdbx_strand_id
1 'polypeptide(L)'
;MAESVERLTERLGGATQPGFRGRLLDKGLARGMIWRDGVMPPGAPAFPDSLTEDLLDYAHTVMNMALRLRSKDSEANLERPFLVAGEAIEAAVHRGADGHEGGFHRVSAAVAFHLARCSARAYSMLPTGAGATNLAPTESALVRLLRRKLDELHQLYASWLLDVEHSDDRIAERLRKDKDFDAADACGEVIVSAFMRALALFDHAITTGEGESVAAAKELLQRAAATAGDVHAVSHWWTTTLALHLLDELWGLSLHQQVPL
;
A
#
# COMPACT_ATOMS: atom_id res chain seq x y z
N MET A 1 -20.91 16.81 -2.91
CA MET A 1 -20.82 16.51 -4.36
C MET A 1 -19.51 15.77 -4.61
N ALA A 2 -19.53 14.68 -5.36
CA ALA A 2 -18.30 13.98 -5.74
C ALA A 2 -17.43 14.89 -6.62
N GLU A 3 -16.12 14.91 -6.38
CA GLU A 3 -15.16 15.66 -7.19
C GLU A 3 -15.11 15.11 -8.63
N SER A 4 -15.10 16.02 -9.63
CA SER A 4 -15.02 15.66 -11.05
C SER A 4 -13.62 15.16 -11.43
N VAL A 5 -13.52 14.43 -12.54
CA VAL A 5 -12.24 13.92 -13.08
C VAL A 5 -11.31 15.10 -13.41
N GLU A 6 -11.83 16.13 -14.06
CA GLU A 6 -11.05 17.31 -14.49
C GLU A 6 -10.43 18.03 -13.30
N ARG A 7 -11.21 18.25 -12.23
CA ARG A 7 -10.72 18.91 -11.02
C ARG A 7 -9.67 18.07 -10.29
N LEU A 8 -9.86 16.76 -10.23
CA LEU A 8 -8.88 15.85 -9.62
C LEU A 8 -7.58 15.83 -10.42
N THR A 9 -7.65 15.77 -11.75
CA THR A 9 -6.51 15.85 -12.66
C THR A 9 -5.75 17.16 -12.51
N GLU A 10 -6.44 18.30 -12.47
CA GLU A 10 -5.81 19.61 -12.27
C GLU A 10 -5.05 19.69 -10.93
N ARG A 11 -5.68 19.27 -9.84
CA ARG A 11 -5.06 19.25 -8.51
C ARG A 11 -3.86 18.33 -8.44
N LEU A 12 -3.96 17.12 -9.01
CA LEU A 12 -2.87 16.16 -9.04
C LEU A 12 -1.70 16.67 -9.91
N GLY A 13 -2.02 17.27 -11.06
CA GLY A 13 -1.05 17.91 -11.94
C GLY A 13 -0.29 19.03 -11.24
N GLY A 14 -1.00 19.91 -10.50
CA GLY A 14 -0.38 20.97 -9.71
C GLY A 14 0.46 20.46 -8.54
N ALA A 15 -0.01 19.41 -7.85
CA ALA A 15 0.69 18.81 -6.72
C ALA A 15 1.98 18.09 -7.09
N THR A 16 2.14 17.69 -8.35
CA THR A 16 3.31 16.92 -8.84
C THR A 16 4.32 17.78 -9.61
N GLN A 17 4.08 19.09 -9.72
CA GLN A 17 5.02 20.03 -10.32
C GLN A 17 6.27 20.24 -9.44
N PRO A 18 7.44 20.44 -10.06
CA PRO A 18 8.63 20.92 -9.34
C PRO A 18 8.32 22.20 -8.54
N GLY A 19 8.88 22.30 -7.34
CA GLY A 19 8.68 23.49 -6.48
C GLY A 19 7.40 23.49 -5.65
N PHE A 20 6.51 22.51 -5.81
CA PHE A 20 5.30 22.38 -5.00
C PHE A 20 5.60 22.47 -3.48
N ARG A 21 4.75 23.21 -2.77
CA ARG A 21 4.89 23.52 -1.32
C ARG A 21 6.30 23.99 -0.94
N GLY A 22 6.88 24.88 -1.74
CA GLY A 22 8.20 25.46 -1.45
C GLY A 22 9.32 24.43 -1.51
N ARG A 23 9.32 23.60 -2.57
CA ARG A 23 10.30 22.54 -2.83
C ARG A 23 10.33 21.46 -1.73
N LEU A 24 9.15 21.05 -1.26
CA LEU A 24 9.03 20.08 -0.16
C LEU A 24 9.76 18.77 -0.49
N LEU A 25 9.47 18.18 -1.65
CA LEU A 25 10.12 16.94 -2.08
C LEU A 25 11.63 17.12 -2.25
N ASP A 26 12.08 18.21 -2.87
CA ASP A 26 13.53 18.45 -3.08
C ASP A 26 14.28 18.54 -1.75
N LYS A 27 13.68 19.18 -0.73
CA LYS A 27 14.26 19.22 0.63
C LYS A 27 14.35 17.82 1.24
N GLY A 28 13.29 17.02 1.08
CA GLY A 28 13.28 15.62 1.51
C GLY A 28 14.37 14.80 0.87
N LEU A 29 14.49 14.87 -0.47
CA LEU A 29 15.53 14.17 -1.23
C LEU A 29 16.93 14.63 -0.83
N ALA A 30 17.14 15.94 -0.67
CA ALA A 30 18.42 16.49 -0.21
C ALA A 30 18.80 15.98 1.19
N ARG A 31 17.85 15.94 2.14
CA ARG A 31 18.06 15.35 3.46
C ARG A 31 18.39 13.87 3.37
N GLY A 32 17.63 13.12 2.58
CA GLY A 32 17.80 11.67 2.38
C GLY A 32 19.17 11.26 1.83
N MET A 33 19.85 12.16 1.11
CA MET A 33 21.21 11.93 0.61
C MET A 33 22.27 11.93 1.71
N ILE A 34 22.05 12.64 2.82
CA ILE A 34 23.09 12.94 3.82
C ILE A 34 22.80 12.38 5.21
N TRP A 35 21.54 12.15 5.57
CA TRP A 35 21.21 11.57 6.88
C TRP A 35 21.52 10.06 6.93
N ARG A 36 21.87 9.58 8.12
CA ARG A 36 22.11 8.16 8.41
C ARG A 36 21.43 7.83 9.71
N ASP A 37 20.58 6.80 9.70
CA ASP A 37 19.80 6.34 10.85
C ASP A 37 19.02 7.49 11.52
N GLY A 38 18.47 8.39 10.70
CA GLY A 38 17.74 9.58 11.15
C GLY A 38 18.61 10.72 11.69
N VAL A 39 19.94 10.59 11.70
CA VAL A 39 20.86 11.60 12.23
C VAL A 39 21.51 12.39 11.09
N MET A 40 21.52 13.72 11.24
CA MET A 40 22.19 14.64 10.33
C MET A 40 23.68 14.78 10.68
N PRO A 41 24.59 14.80 9.69
CA PRO A 41 26.00 15.04 9.95
C PRO A 41 26.25 16.50 10.44
N PRO A 42 27.34 16.75 11.18
CA PRO A 42 27.70 18.11 11.59
C PRO A 42 27.85 19.06 10.40
N GLY A 43 27.34 20.28 10.54
CA GLY A 43 27.38 21.30 9.48
C GLY A 43 26.35 21.11 8.35
N ALA A 44 25.44 20.14 8.47
CA ALA A 44 24.33 19.99 7.53
C ALA A 44 23.42 21.22 7.52
N PRO A 45 22.73 21.49 6.38
CA PRO A 45 21.68 22.51 6.33
C PRO A 45 20.59 22.26 7.36
N ALA A 46 19.98 23.33 7.87
CA ALA A 46 18.80 23.23 8.72
C ALA A 46 17.59 22.79 7.87
N PHE A 47 17.06 21.61 8.18
CA PHE A 47 15.77 21.15 7.66
C PHE A 47 14.69 21.39 8.72
N PRO A 48 13.43 21.65 8.32
CA PRO A 48 12.33 21.74 9.28
C PRO A 48 12.14 20.44 10.05
N ASP A 49 11.85 20.54 11.35
CA ASP A 49 11.57 19.37 12.19
C ASP A 49 10.33 18.59 11.70
N SER A 50 9.36 19.29 11.11
CA SER A 50 8.14 18.71 10.53
C SER A 50 8.35 18.01 9.19
N LEU A 51 9.55 18.06 8.60
CA LEU A 51 9.77 17.66 7.20
C LEU A 51 9.34 16.20 6.91
N THR A 52 9.52 15.29 7.87
CA THR A 52 9.09 13.90 7.72
C THR A 52 7.57 13.78 7.63
N GLU A 53 6.85 14.41 8.55
CA GLU A 53 5.38 14.41 8.59
C GLU A 53 4.81 15.10 7.35
N ASP A 54 5.37 16.26 6.98
CA ASP A 54 4.97 17.01 5.79
C ASP A 54 5.13 16.17 4.50
N LEU A 55 6.21 15.39 4.39
CA LEU A 55 6.46 14.49 3.26
C LEU A 55 5.48 13.32 3.23
N LEU A 56 5.19 12.69 4.38
CA LEU A 56 4.23 11.60 4.46
C LEU A 56 2.81 12.08 4.13
N ASP A 57 2.37 13.20 4.68
CA ASP A 57 1.07 13.81 4.38
C ASP A 57 0.95 14.15 2.89
N TYR A 58 2.00 14.77 2.33
CA TYR A 58 2.08 15.07 0.91
C TYR A 58 1.97 13.79 0.06
N ALA A 59 2.73 12.75 0.40
CA ALA A 59 2.75 11.51 -0.35
C ALA A 59 1.40 10.80 -0.34
N HIS A 60 0.80 10.62 0.84
CA HIS A 60 -0.52 9.98 0.97
C HIS A 60 -1.61 10.80 0.26
N THR A 61 -1.51 12.14 0.28
CA THR A 61 -2.42 13.00 -0.47
C THR A 61 -2.29 12.79 -1.99
N VAL A 62 -1.07 12.80 -2.53
CA VAL A 62 -0.82 12.56 -3.96
C VAL A 62 -1.25 11.16 -4.36
N MET A 63 -0.89 10.16 -3.57
CA MET A 63 -1.21 8.75 -3.82
C MET A 63 -2.72 8.52 -3.81
N ASN A 64 -3.45 9.06 -2.83
CA ASN A 64 -4.92 8.95 -2.78
C ASN A 64 -5.58 9.63 -4.00
N MET A 65 -5.11 10.82 -4.40
CA MET A 65 -5.62 11.47 -5.61
C MET A 65 -5.36 10.62 -6.87
N ALA A 66 -4.18 10.03 -7.00
CA ALA A 66 -3.82 9.18 -8.14
C ALA A 66 -4.67 7.89 -8.19
N LEU A 67 -4.84 7.19 -7.05
CA LEU A 67 -5.67 5.99 -6.97
C LEU A 67 -7.14 6.30 -7.31
N ARG A 68 -7.69 7.40 -6.76
CA ARG A 68 -9.05 7.86 -7.07
C ARG A 68 -9.22 8.23 -8.55
N LEU A 69 -8.22 8.84 -9.18
CA LEU A 69 -8.25 9.16 -10.60
C LEU A 69 -8.20 7.88 -11.44
N ARG A 70 -7.32 6.93 -11.10
CA ARG A 70 -7.24 5.62 -11.75
C ARG A 70 -8.57 4.86 -11.72
N SER A 71 -9.32 4.93 -10.62
CA SER A 71 -10.65 4.29 -10.53
C SER A 71 -11.71 4.95 -11.39
N LYS A 72 -11.51 6.18 -11.84
CA LYS A 72 -12.47 6.97 -12.63
C LYS A 72 -12.09 7.07 -14.10
N ASP A 73 -10.81 6.94 -14.42
CA ASP A 73 -10.23 7.09 -15.75
C ASP A 73 -9.08 6.08 -15.90
N SER A 74 -9.32 5.03 -16.71
CA SER A 74 -8.34 3.98 -16.97
C SER A 74 -7.18 4.44 -17.85
N GLU A 75 -7.36 5.53 -18.60
CA GLU A 75 -6.37 6.05 -19.55
C GLU A 75 -5.50 7.17 -18.94
N ALA A 76 -5.76 7.56 -17.69
CA ALA A 76 -5.00 8.59 -17.01
C ALA A 76 -3.51 8.21 -16.90
N ASN A 77 -2.62 9.09 -17.37
CA ASN A 77 -1.19 8.90 -17.17
C ASN A 77 -0.81 9.23 -15.71
N LEU A 78 -0.58 8.18 -14.93
CA LEU A 78 -0.31 8.27 -13.48
C LEU A 78 1.12 7.88 -13.08
N GLU A 79 2.00 7.60 -14.06
CA GLU A 79 3.39 7.20 -13.77
C GLU A 79 4.11 8.27 -12.93
N ARG A 80 4.00 9.54 -13.32
CA ARG A 80 4.62 10.67 -12.59
C ARG A 80 3.99 10.89 -11.20
N PRO A 81 2.66 10.96 -11.03
CA PRO A 81 2.04 11.01 -9.72
C PRO A 81 2.49 9.91 -8.75
N PHE A 82 2.51 8.65 -9.19
CA PHE A 82 2.95 7.55 -8.34
C PHE A 82 4.44 7.62 -8.02
N LEU A 83 5.27 8.04 -8.99
CA LEU A 83 6.70 8.29 -8.76
C LEU A 83 6.93 9.34 -7.67
N VAL A 84 6.21 10.46 -7.74
CA VAL A 84 6.30 11.56 -6.75
C VAL A 84 5.85 11.11 -5.36
N ALA A 85 4.76 10.34 -5.28
CA ALA A 85 4.31 9.77 -4.01
C ALA A 85 5.37 8.82 -3.41
N GLY A 86 5.91 7.89 -4.22
CA GLY A 86 6.96 6.98 -3.80
C GLY A 86 8.23 7.71 -3.35
N GLU A 87 8.68 8.73 -4.09
CA GLU A 87 9.83 9.57 -3.75
C GLU A 87 9.65 10.32 -2.43
N ALA A 88 8.46 10.87 -2.18
CA ALA A 88 8.16 11.56 -0.93
C ALA A 88 8.18 10.61 0.27
N ILE A 89 7.61 9.41 0.15
CA ILE A 89 7.67 8.40 1.22
C ILE A 89 9.12 7.93 1.42
N GLU A 90 9.84 7.62 0.35
CA GLU A 90 11.25 7.22 0.41
C GLU A 90 12.07 8.29 1.12
N ALA A 91 11.92 9.57 0.77
CA ALA A 91 12.60 10.68 1.44
C ALA A 91 12.23 10.85 2.92
N ALA A 92 11.04 10.40 3.32
CA ALA A 92 10.58 10.45 4.70
C ALA A 92 11.16 9.31 5.56
N VAL A 93 11.25 8.10 5.01
CA VAL A 93 11.53 6.88 5.82
C VAL A 93 12.84 6.17 5.48
N HIS A 94 13.39 6.37 4.28
CA HIS A 94 14.61 5.66 3.86
C HIS A 94 15.83 6.23 4.58
N ARG A 95 16.57 5.37 5.30
CA ARG A 95 17.71 5.73 6.17
C ARG A 95 17.34 6.68 7.33
N GLY A 96 16.04 6.80 7.62
CA GLY A 96 15.56 7.37 8.89
C GLY A 96 15.73 6.36 10.03
N ALA A 97 15.39 6.78 11.25
CA ALA A 97 15.25 5.85 12.36
C ALA A 97 14.09 4.88 12.10
N ASP A 98 14.25 3.61 12.46
CA ASP A 98 13.17 2.63 12.34
C ASP A 98 12.08 2.93 13.38
N GLY A 99 10.95 3.46 12.91
CA GLY A 99 9.74 3.68 13.69
C GLY A 99 8.72 2.55 13.56
N HIS A 100 7.71 2.55 14.42
CA HIS A 100 6.66 1.51 14.46
C HIS A 100 5.91 1.36 13.13
N GLU A 101 5.69 2.46 12.39
CA GLU A 101 4.99 2.48 11.08
C GLU A 101 5.94 2.41 9.87
N GLY A 102 7.24 2.16 10.09
CA GLY A 102 8.24 2.12 9.02
C GLY A 102 7.96 1.03 7.98
N GLY A 103 7.36 -0.10 8.41
CA GLY A 103 6.94 -1.19 7.53
C GLY A 103 5.86 -0.76 6.55
N PHE A 104 4.76 -0.21 7.07
CA PHE A 104 3.63 0.32 6.30
C PHE A 104 4.06 1.29 5.20
N HIS A 105 4.85 2.31 5.55
CA HIS A 105 5.29 3.33 4.60
C HIS A 105 6.22 2.75 3.53
N ARG A 106 7.15 1.87 3.90
CA ARG A 106 8.03 1.20 2.93
C ARG A 106 7.24 0.34 1.95
N VAL A 107 6.24 -0.39 2.41
CA VAL A 107 5.34 -1.17 1.53
C VAL A 107 4.52 -0.24 0.64
N SER A 108 3.99 0.85 1.17
CA SER A 108 3.24 1.85 0.40
C SER A 108 4.10 2.49 -0.70
N ALA A 109 5.35 2.85 -0.39
CA ALA A 109 6.32 3.34 -1.38
C ALA A 109 6.62 2.29 -2.45
N ALA A 110 6.76 1.02 -2.06
CA ALA A 110 7.00 -0.07 -3.00
C ALA A 110 5.83 -0.25 -3.99
N VAL A 111 4.58 -0.19 -3.50
CA VAL A 111 3.39 -0.22 -4.35
C VAL A 111 3.34 1.01 -5.26
N ALA A 112 3.60 2.21 -4.75
CA ALA A 112 3.65 3.42 -5.56
C ALA A 112 4.71 3.33 -6.67
N PHE A 113 5.93 2.87 -6.36
CA PHE A 113 6.95 2.66 -7.40
C PHE A 113 6.59 1.57 -8.39
N HIS A 114 5.86 0.53 -7.96
CA HIS A 114 5.38 -0.51 -8.88
C HIS A 114 4.40 0.08 -9.90
N LEU A 115 3.40 0.83 -9.40
CA LEU A 115 2.41 1.56 -10.21
C LEU A 115 3.03 2.66 -11.09
N ALA A 116 4.21 3.16 -10.69
CA ALA A 116 5.03 4.08 -11.49
C ALA A 116 5.98 3.36 -12.47
N ARG A 117 5.87 2.03 -12.61
CA ARG A 117 6.71 1.16 -13.46
C ARG A 117 8.20 1.22 -13.13
N CYS A 118 8.53 1.57 -11.89
CA CYS A 118 9.88 1.67 -11.37
C CYS A 118 10.26 0.42 -10.55
N SER A 119 10.22 -0.77 -11.16
CA SER A 119 10.34 -2.07 -10.47
C SER A 119 11.58 -2.22 -9.59
N ALA A 120 12.73 -1.66 -10.01
CA ALA A 120 13.97 -1.73 -9.21
C ALA A 120 13.85 -0.92 -7.91
N ARG A 121 13.23 0.27 -7.96
CA ARG A 121 12.97 1.11 -6.77
C ARG A 121 11.89 0.50 -5.89
N ALA A 122 10.85 -0.06 -6.51
CA ALA A 122 9.82 -0.80 -5.78
C ALA A 122 10.46 -1.93 -4.94
N TYR A 123 11.34 -2.72 -5.55
CA TYR A 123 12.05 -3.81 -4.87
C TYR A 123 12.98 -3.31 -3.75
N SER A 124 13.73 -2.22 -3.97
CA SER A 124 14.67 -1.68 -2.97
C SER A 124 13.98 -1.12 -1.73
N MET A 125 12.69 -0.73 -1.84
CA MET A 125 11.91 -0.26 -0.70
C MET A 125 11.42 -1.39 0.21
N LEU A 126 11.34 -2.63 -0.29
CA LEU A 126 10.74 -3.73 0.45
C LEU A 126 11.53 -4.06 1.74
N PRO A 127 10.88 -4.10 2.91
CA PRO A 127 11.55 -4.37 4.19
C PRO A 127 12.36 -5.67 4.19
N THR A 128 13.58 -5.62 4.72
CA THR A 128 14.49 -6.78 4.87
C THR A 128 15.02 -6.87 6.31
N GLY A 129 15.45 -8.06 6.74
CA GLY A 129 16.00 -8.26 8.09
C GLY A 129 15.02 -7.84 9.19
N ALA A 130 15.49 -7.04 10.15
CA ALA A 130 14.69 -6.52 11.27
C ALA A 130 13.51 -5.63 10.82
N GLY A 131 13.59 -4.96 9.67
CA GLY A 131 12.46 -4.20 9.13
C GLY A 131 11.31 -5.10 8.67
N ALA A 132 11.58 -6.37 8.37
CA ALA A 132 10.55 -7.34 8.00
C ALA A 132 9.86 -7.98 9.21
N THR A 133 10.37 -7.79 10.44
CA THR A 133 9.81 -8.42 11.64
C THR A 133 8.69 -7.60 12.28
N ASN A 134 8.46 -6.36 11.84
CA ASN A 134 7.38 -5.50 12.34
C ASN A 134 6.37 -5.16 11.22
N LEU A 135 5.96 -6.19 10.47
CA LEU A 135 4.96 -6.05 9.41
C LEU A 135 3.62 -6.61 9.85
N ALA A 136 2.55 -5.85 9.61
CA ALA A 136 1.20 -6.38 9.73
C ALA A 136 0.99 -7.56 8.74
N PRO A 137 0.02 -8.45 8.97
CA PRO A 137 -0.24 -9.59 8.08
C PRO A 137 -0.47 -9.18 6.62
N THR A 138 -1.24 -8.11 6.37
CA THR A 138 -1.53 -7.60 5.03
C THR A 138 -0.29 -7.01 4.35
N GLU A 139 0.55 -6.30 5.09
CA GLU A 139 1.84 -5.78 4.61
C GLU A 139 2.80 -6.92 4.25
N SER A 140 2.90 -7.92 5.13
CA SER A 140 3.67 -9.15 4.92
C SER A 140 3.25 -9.88 3.64
N ALA A 141 1.96 -9.88 3.33
CA ALA A 141 1.44 -10.48 2.11
C ALA A 141 1.78 -9.63 0.86
N LEU A 142 1.63 -8.30 0.93
CA LEU A 142 2.04 -7.39 -0.14
C LEU A 142 3.54 -7.49 -0.45
N VAL A 143 4.39 -7.63 0.57
CA VAL A 143 5.84 -7.82 0.38
C VAL A 143 6.12 -9.10 -0.40
N ARG A 144 5.48 -10.22 -0.04
CA ARG A 144 5.66 -11.51 -0.75
C ARG A 144 5.17 -11.42 -2.20
N LEU A 145 4.02 -10.77 -2.42
CA LEU A 145 3.46 -10.53 -3.75
C LEU A 145 4.41 -9.68 -4.61
N LEU A 146 4.89 -8.54 -4.11
CA LEU A 146 5.82 -7.66 -4.83
C LEU A 146 7.19 -8.33 -5.09
N ARG A 147 7.63 -9.25 -4.22
CA ARG A 147 8.81 -10.09 -4.45
C ARG A 147 8.57 -11.27 -5.39
N ARG A 148 7.31 -11.53 -5.78
CA ARG A 148 6.89 -12.71 -6.55
C ARG A 148 7.23 -14.03 -5.84
N LYS A 149 7.24 -14.03 -4.51
CA LYS A 149 7.41 -15.24 -3.69
C LYS A 149 6.06 -15.91 -3.48
N LEU A 150 5.50 -16.47 -4.57
CA LEU A 150 4.13 -16.98 -4.60
C LEU A 150 3.93 -18.18 -3.68
N ASP A 151 4.91 -19.07 -3.55
CA ASP A 151 4.84 -20.21 -2.61
C ASP A 151 4.75 -19.73 -1.14
N GLU A 152 5.54 -18.72 -0.78
CA GLU A 152 5.48 -18.11 0.56
C GLU A 152 4.17 -17.33 0.77
N LEU A 153 3.62 -16.73 -0.29
CA LEU A 153 2.33 -16.04 -0.25
C LEU A 153 1.19 -17.03 -0.03
N HIS A 154 1.22 -18.17 -0.75
CA HIS A 154 0.30 -19.28 -0.60
C HIS A 154 0.27 -19.80 0.83
N GLN A 155 1.44 -20.12 1.38
CA GLN A 155 1.56 -20.57 2.76
C GLN A 155 1.02 -19.53 3.76
N LEU A 156 1.27 -18.24 3.52
CA LEU A 156 0.81 -17.18 4.41
C LEU A 156 -0.73 -17.10 4.46
N TYR A 157 -1.39 -16.97 3.30
CA TYR A 157 -2.85 -16.86 3.29
C TYR A 157 -3.51 -18.18 3.71
N ALA A 158 -2.94 -19.34 3.36
CA ALA A 158 -3.51 -20.64 3.73
C ALA A 158 -3.42 -20.86 5.24
N SER A 159 -2.27 -20.53 5.86
CA SER A 159 -2.11 -20.62 7.31
C SER A 159 -3.11 -19.72 8.04
N TRP A 160 -3.31 -18.49 7.57
CA TRP A 160 -4.28 -17.57 8.14
C TRP A 160 -5.72 -18.08 8.00
N LEU A 161 -6.11 -18.51 6.80
CA LEU A 161 -7.50 -18.88 6.49
C LEU A 161 -7.94 -20.24 7.04
N LEU A 162 -6.98 -21.12 7.34
CA LEU A 162 -7.23 -22.44 7.92
C LEU A 162 -7.07 -22.46 9.45
N ASP A 163 -6.55 -21.38 10.04
CA ASP A 163 -6.47 -21.27 11.50
C ASP A 163 -7.86 -21.01 12.08
N VAL A 164 -8.27 -21.87 13.02
CA VAL A 164 -9.55 -21.74 13.73
C VAL A 164 -9.62 -20.44 14.54
N GLU A 165 -8.47 -19.86 14.94
CA GLU A 165 -8.45 -18.60 15.67
C GLU A 165 -8.96 -17.41 14.85
N HIS A 166 -8.88 -17.48 13.52
CA HIS A 166 -9.39 -16.46 12.59
C HIS A 166 -10.77 -16.81 12.00
N SER A 167 -11.43 -17.85 12.52
CA SER A 167 -12.79 -18.24 12.09
C SER A 167 -13.86 -17.28 12.60
N ASP A 168 -14.95 -17.14 11.84
CA ASP A 168 -16.08 -16.28 12.21
C ASP A 168 -16.67 -16.66 13.58
N ASP A 169 -16.78 -17.96 13.88
CA ASP A 169 -17.26 -18.47 15.16
C ASP A 169 -16.36 -18.03 16.33
N ARG A 170 -15.04 -18.07 16.12
CA ARG A 170 -14.06 -17.68 17.14
C ARG A 170 -14.03 -16.17 17.33
N ILE A 171 -14.07 -15.39 16.25
CA ILE A 171 -14.16 -13.93 16.32
C ILE A 171 -15.44 -13.53 17.07
N ALA A 172 -16.58 -14.14 16.75
CA ALA A 172 -17.85 -13.89 17.42
C ALA A 172 -17.87 -14.35 18.89
N GLU A 173 -17.13 -15.41 19.23
CA GLU A 173 -16.92 -15.81 20.63
C GLU A 173 -16.09 -14.77 21.39
N ARG A 174 -14.94 -14.34 20.84
CA ARG A 174 -14.08 -13.32 21.43
C ARG A 174 -14.84 -12.02 21.67
N LEU A 175 -15.57 -11.54 20.67
CA LEU A 175 -16.40 -10.33 20.78
C LEU A 175 -17.47 -10.40 21.89
N ARG A 176 -17.93 -11.60 22.25
CA ARG A 176 -18.94 -11.77 23.32
C ARG A 176 -18.32 -11.95 24.71
N LYS A 177 -17.12 -12.53 24.78
CA LYS A 177 -16.55 -13.04 26.05
C LYS A 177 -15.32 -12.28 26.51
N ASP A 178 -14.50 -11.80 25.57
CA ASP A 178 -13.30 -11.04 25.83
C ASP A 178 -13.66 -9.56 25.96
N LYS A 179 -13.30 -8.94 27.09
CA LYS A 179 -13.63 -7.54 27.37
C LYS A 179 -12.67 -6.57 26.70
N ASP A 180 -11.50 -7.06 26.28
CA ASP A 180 -10.45 -6.29 25.64
C ASP A 180 -10.49 -6.46 24.11
N PHE A 181 -11.50 -7.15 23.57
CA PHE A 181 -11.72 -7.36 22.14
C PHE A 181 -13.06 -6.74 21.72
N ASP A 182 -12.98 -5.61 21.02
CA ASP A 182 -14.16 -4.84 20.66
C ASP A 182 -14.59 -5.05 19.19
N ALA A 183 -15.58 -4.27 18.75
CA ALA A 183 -16.10 -4.36 17.39
C ALA A 183 -15.06 -3.93 16.33
N ALA A 184 -14.17 -2.99 16.65
CA ALA A 184 -13.12 -2.57 15.74
C ALA A 184 -12.07 -3.68 15.58
N ASP A 185 -11.72 -4.39 16.66
CA ASP A 185 -10.84 -5.55 16.60
C ASP A 185 -11.45 -6.69 15.76
N ALA A 186 -12.73 -6.98 15.97
CA ALA A 186 -13.47 -7.96 15.18
C ALA A 186 -13.50 -7.59 13.70
N CYS A 187 -13.76 -6.32 13.38
CA CYS A 187 -13.71 -5.83 12.01
C CYS A 187 -12.30 -5.93 11.42
N GLY A 188 -11.25 -5.65 12.19
CA GLY A 188 -9.86 -5.82 11.79
C GLY A 188 -9.56 -7.25 11.33
N GLU A 189 -9.88 -8.25 12.15
CA GLU A 189 -9.70 -9.67 11.83
C GLU A 189 -10.48 -10.07 10.56
N VAL A 190 -11.73 -9.62 10.42
CA VAL A 190 -12.56 -9.88 9.23
C VAL A 190 -11.95 -9.24 7.97
N ILE A 191 -11.44 -8.00 8.08
CA ILE A 191 -10.77 -7.31 6.97
C ILE A 191 -9.50 -8.04 6.54
N VAL A 192 -8.68 -8.50 7.49
CA VAL A 192 -7.47 -9.29 7.16
C VAL A 192 -7.86 -10.61 6.50
N SER A 193 -8.86 -11.32 7.02
CA SER A 193 -9.36 -12.56 6.40
C SER A 193 -9.91 -12.33 4.99
N ALA A 194 -10.64 -11.23 4.75
CA ALA A 194 -11.09 -10.85 3.42
C ALA A 194 -9.91 -10.55 2.47
N PHE A 195 -8.88 -9.86 2.97
CA PHE A 195 -7.65 -9.59 2.24
C PHE A 195 -6.94 -10.89 1.82
N MET A 196 -6.77 -11.84 2.76
CA MET A 196 -6.13 -13.13 2.49
C MET A 196 -6.93 -13.96 1.48
N ARG A 197 -8.26 -13.97 1.58
CA ARG A 197 -9.15 -14.62 0.59
C ARG A 197 -9.02 -14.00 -0.79
N ALA A 198 -8.90 -12.67 -0.88
CA ALA A 198 -8.70 -12.01 -2.17
C ALA A 198 -7.36 -12.40 -2.81
N LEU A 199 -6.30 -12.56 -2.01
CA LEU A 199 -5.03 -13.06 -2.51
C LEU A 199 -5.11 -14.52 -2.99
N ALA A 200 -5.84 -15.39 -2.29
CA ALA A 200 -6.08 -16.76 -2.74
C ALA A 200 -6.83 -16.81 -4.07
N LEU A 201 -7.85 -15.97 -4.24
CA LEU A 201 -8.57 -15.83 -5.52
C LEU A 201 -7.67 -15.30 -6.64
N PHE A 202 -6.81 -14.33 -6.33
CA PHE A 202 -5.85 -13.83 -7.30
C PHE A 202 -4.79 -14.87 -7.68
N ASP A 203 -4.29 -15.63 -6.71
CA ASP A 203 -3.33 -16.73 -6.92
C ASP A 203 -3.93 -17.85 -7.80
N HIS A 204 -5.21 -18.17 -7.58
CA HIS A 204 -5.95 -19.05 -8.48
C HIS A 204 -6.03 -18.47 -9.89
N ALA A 205 -6.37 -17.19 -10.04
CA ALA A 205 -6.50 -16.55 -11.34
C ALA A 205 -5.18 -16.49 -12.15
N ILE A 206 -4.06 -16.16 -11.51
CA ILE A 206 -2.75 -16.16 -12.19
C ILE A 206 -2.34 -17.57 -12.61
N THR A 207 -2.76 -18.59 -11.87
CA THR A 207 -2.48 -20.00 -12.17
C THR A 207 -3.33 -20.53 -13.32
N THR A 208 -4.63 -20.22 -13.32
CA THR A 208 -5.61 -20.81 -14.25
C THR A 208 -5.92 -19.93 -15.47
N GLY A 209 -5.69 -18.63 -15.38
CA GLY A 209 -6.13 -17.65 -16.38
C GLY A 209 -7.59 -17.22 -16.24
N GLU A 210 -8.28 -17.64 -15.18
CA GLU A 210 -9.69 -17.32 -14.97
C GLU A 210 -9.90 -15.87 -14.51
N GLY A 211 -10.35 -15.01 -15.43
CA GLY A 211 -10.63 -13.60 -15.15
C GLY A 211 -11.73 -13.37 -14.09
N GLU A 212 -12.67 -14.30 -13.92
CA GLU A 212 -13.70 -14.25 -12.87
C GLU A 212 -13.09 -14.23 -11.47
N SER A 213 -11.99 -14.97 -11.27
CA SER A 213 -11.30 -15.03 -9.99
C SER A 213 -10.59 -13.72 -9.64
N VAL A 214 -10.03 -13.01 -10.63
CA VAL A 214 -9.53 -11.64 -10.42
C VAL A 214 -10.66 -10.67 -10.10
N ALA A 215 -11.79 -10.76 -10.81
CA ALA A 215 -12.94 -9.91 -10.54
C ALA A 215 -13.45 -10.10 -9.10
N ALA A 216 -13.57 -11.35 -8.64
CA ALA A 216 -13.95 -11.68 -7.27
C ALA A 216 -12.94 -11.19 -6.23
N ALA A 217 -11.63 -11.33 -6.50
CA ALA A 217 -10.57 -10.81 -5.63
C ALA A 217 -10.69 -9.28 -5.47
N LYS A 218 -10.89 -8.56 -6.57
CA LYS A 218 -11.04 -7.10 -6.59
C LYS A 218 -12.31 -6.66 -5.85
N GLU A 219 -13.44 -7.31 -6.08
CA GLU A 219 -14.69 -7.00 -5.37
C GLU A 219 -14.55 -7.21 -3.86
N LEU A 220 -13.84 -8.27 -3.44
CA LEU A 220 -13.60 -8.55 -2.03
C LEU A 220 -12.70 -7.49 -1.39
N LEU A 221 -11.62 -7.06 -2.05
CA LEU A 221 -10.77 -5.97 -1.57
C LEU A 221 -11.51 -4.63 -1.52
N GLN A 222 -12.38 -4.35 -2.50
CA GLN A 222 -13.19 -3.14 -2.50
C GLN A 222 -14.15 -3.10 -1.32
N ARG A 223 -14.81 -4.22 -1.00
CA ARG A 223 -15.67 -4.34 0.19
C ARG A 223 -14.86 -4.20 1.48
N ALA A 224 -13.70 -4.86 1.57
CA ALA A 224 -12.82 -4.76 2.73
C ALA A 224 -12.32 -3.31 2.95
N ALA A 225 -11.98 -2.59 1.88
CA ALA A 225 -11.61 -1.18 1.94
C ALA A 225 -12.78 -0.30 2.40
N ALA A 226 -13.99 -0.54 1.90
CA ALA A 226 -15.18 0.17 2.35
C ALA A 226 -15.44 -0.05 3.85
N THR A 227 -15.42 -1.30 4.31
CA THR A 227 -15.56 -1.65 5.73
C THR A 227 -14.49 -1.00 6.59
N ALA A 228 -13.22 -1.01 6.14
CA ALA A 228 -12.14 -0.33 6.84
C ALA A 228 -12.39 1.19 6.95
N GLY A 229 -12.98 1.80 5.92
CA GLY A 229 -13.40 3.20 5.95
C GLY A 229 -14.51 3.47 6.97
N ASP A 230 -15.53 2.59 7.01
CA ASP A 230 -16.68 2.70 7.91
C ASP A 230 -16.29 2.60 9.40
N VAL A 231 -15.28 1.79 9.73
CA VAL A 231 -14.76 1.65 11.10
C VAL A 231 -13.52 2.50 11.39
N HIS A 232 -13.16 3.40 10.48
CA HIS A 232 -11.99 4.30 10.61
C HIS A 232 -10.64 3.57 10.80
N ALA A 233 -10.51 2.35 10.28
CA ALA A 233 -9.27 1.59 10.30
C ALA A 233 -8.33 2.02 9.15
N VAL A 234 -7.64 3.14 9.34
CA VAL A 234 -6.85 3.82 8.29
C VAL A 234 -5.80 2.91 7.62
N SER A 235 -5.02 2.15 8.39
CA SER A 235 -3.99 1.26 7.84
C SER A 235 -4.60 0.09 7.04
N HIS A 236 -5.73 -0.44 7.48
CA HIS A 236 -6.49 -1.44 6.75
C HIS A 236 -7.07 -0.87 5.44
N TRP A 237 -7.60 0.35 5.49
CA TRP A 237 -8.11 1.04 4.29
C TRP A 237 -7.01 1.23 3.24
N TRP A 238 -5.82 1.67 3.67
CA TRP A 238 -4.68 1.82 2.77
C TRP A 238 -4.20 0.50 2.20
N THR A 239 -3.96 -0.51 3.03
CA THR A 239 -3.42 -1.80 2.56
C THR A 239 -4.38 -2.51 1.60
N THR A 240 -5.68 -2.53 1.90
CA THR A 240 -6.71 -3.11 1.01
C THR A 240 -6.84 -2.34 -0.31
N THR A 241 -6.82 -1.00 -0.26
CA THR A 241 -6.90 -0.14 -1.45
C THR A 241 -5.66 -0.30 -2.34
N LEU A 242 -4.46 -0.28 -1.74
CA LEU A 242 -3.20 -0.50 -2.45
C LEU A 242 -3.17 -1.89 -3.10
N ALA A 243 -3.60 -2.93 -2.39
CA ALA A 243 -3.73 -4.28 -2.94
C ALA A 243 -4.67 -4.31 -4.13
N LEU A 244 -5.86 -3.71 -4.04
CA LEU A 244 -6.84 -3.68 -5.12
C LEU A 244 -6.22 -3.15 -6.43
N HIS A 245 -5.51 -2.03 -6.33
CA HIS A 245 -4.86 -1.39 -7.48
C HIS A 245 -3.63 -2.17 -7.97
N LEU A 246 -2.88 -2.80 -7.07
CA LEU A 246 -1.74 -3.64 -7.42
C LEU A 246 -2.18 -4.91 -8.15
N LEU A 247 -3.23 -5.59 -7.67
CA LEU A 247 -3.74 -6.81 -8.31
C LEU A 247 -4.27 -6.52 -9.71
N ASP A 248 -4.96 -5.40 -9.89
CA ASP A 248 -5.43 -4.96 -11.20
C ASP A 248 -4.29 -4.73 -12.20
N GLU A 249 -3.20 -4.09 -11.76
CA GLU A 249 -2.01 -3.90 -12.59
C GLU A 249 -1.30 -5.22 -12.91
N LEU A 250 -1.06 -6.04 -11.89
CA LEU A 250 -0.38 -7.34 -12.05
C LEU A 250 -1.15 -8.28 -12.97
N TRP A 251 -2.48 -8.30 -12.89
CA TRP A 251 -3.32 -9.05 -13.82
C TRP A 251 -3.16 -8.54 -15.25
N GLY A 252 -3.23 -7.21 -15.44
CA GLY A 252 -3.02 -6.58 -16.75
C GLY A 252 -1.66 -6.96 -17.35
N LEU A 253 -0.62 -7.10 -16.52
CA LEU A 253 0.72 -7.51 -16.94
C LEU A 253 0.93 -9.03 -17.03
N SER A 254 -0.07 -9.85 -16.70
CA SER A 254 0.05 -11.31 -16.71
C SER A 254 0.18 -11.86 -18.13
N LEU A 255 0.76 -13.06 -18.27
CA LEU A 255 0.89 -13.73 -19.57
C LEU A 255 -0.49 -13.99 -20.20
N HIS A 256 -1.51 -14.28 -19.39
CA HIS A 256 -2.89 -14.49 -19.84
C HIS A 256 -3.50 -13.25 -20.53
N GLN A 257 -3.03 -12.04 -20.19
CA GLN A 257 -3.50 -10.80 -20.80
C GLN A 257 -2.57 -10.27 -21.90
N GLN A 258 -1.27 -10.55 -21.80
CA GLN A 258 -0.25 -9.98 -22.70
C GLN A 258 0.09 -10.87 -23.89
N VAL A 259 -0.15 -12.18 -23.81
CA VAL A 259 0.16 -13.12 -24.90
C VAL A 259 -1.12 -13.43 -25.68
N PRO A 260 -1.15 -13.20 -27.01
CA PRO A 260 -2.28 -13.61 -27.84
C PRO A 260 -2.48 -15.14 -27.78
N LEU A 261 -3.73 -15.58 -27.66
CA LEU A 261 -4.11 -16.99 -27.72
C LEU A 261 -3.83 -17.61 -29.10
#